data_AF-A0A851GP79-F1
#
_entry.id   AF-A0A851GP79-F1
#
_cell.length_a   1.000
_cell.length_b   1.000
_cell.length_c   1.000
_cell.angle_alpha   90.00
_cell.angle_beta   90.00
_cell.angle_gamma   90.00
#
_symmetry.space_group_name_H-M   'P 1'
#
loop_
_entity.id
_entity.type
_entity.pdbx_description
1 polymer ?
#
loop_
_entity_poly.entity_id
_entity_poly.type
_entity_poly.pdbx_seq_one_letter_code
_entity_poly.pdbx_strand_id
1 'polypeptide(L)' 'MSKKSFVLRLDEQAYAALERWAADEFRSVNGQIEMLIDKALKDAGRKKEPIALSNKQKPKK' A
#
# COMPACT_ATOMS: atom_id res chain seq x y z
N MET A 1 8.42 1.12 -10.93
CA MET A 1 7.24 0.54 -10.24
C MET A 1 6.00 1.24 -10.76
N SER A 2 5.05 0.50 -11.36
CA SER A 2 3.77 1.08 -11.76
C SER A 2 2.86 1.16 -10.53
N LYS A 3 2.34 2.36 -10.21
CA LYS A 3 1.33 2.54 -9.16
C LYS A 3 -0.05 2.35 -9.78
N LYS A 4 -0.86 1.47 -9.21
CA LYS A 4 -2.26 1.29 -9.63
C LYS A 4 -3.13 2.29 -8.89
N SER A 5 -3.76 3.22 -9.62
CA SER A 5 -4.76 4.13 -9.05
C SER A 5 -6.08 3.38 -8.86
N PHE A 6 -6.70 3.55 -7.70
CA PHE A 6 -8.04 3.02 -7.40
C PHE A 6 -8.79 4.00 -6.51
N VAL A 7 -10.12 4.01 -6.63
CA VAL A 7 -10.98 4.84 -5.77
C VAL A 7 -11.23 4.08 -4.47
N LEU A 8 -10.81 4.67 -3.35
CA LEU A 8 -11.08 4.15 -2.01
C LEU A 8 -12.34 4.82 -1.46
N ARG A 9 -13.26 4.04 -0.89
CA ARG A 9 -14.38 4.57 -0.11
C ARG A 9 -13.97 4.53 1.36
N LEU A 10 -14.04 5.69 2.02
CA LEU A 10 -13.69 5.86 3.42
C LEU A 10 -14.80 6.67 4.10
N ASP A 11 -15.05 6.40 5.37
CA ASP A 11 -15.90 7.24 6.21
C ASP A 11 -15.25 8.62 6.41
N GLU A 12 -16.04 9.69 6.49
CA GLU A 12 -15.55 11.06 6.62
C GLU A 12 -14.71 11.26 7.89
N GLN A 13 -15.12 10.66 9.01
CA GLN A 13 -14.39 10.79 10.28
C GLN A 13 -13.04 10.09 10.20
N ALA A 14 -12.99 8.92 9.54
CA ALA A 14 -11.75 8.21 9.32
C ALA A 14 -10.80 8.99 8.39
N TYR A 15 -11.34 9.66 7.37
CA TYR A 15 -10.53 10.52 6.50
C TYR A 15 -9.93 11.70 7.27
N ALA A 16 -10.74 12.40 8.09
CA ALA A 16 -10.28 13.53 8.88
C ALA A 16 -9.19 13.13 9.89
N ALA A 17 -9.35 11.99 10.56
CA ALA A 17 -8.32 11.45 11.47
C ALA A 17 -7.02 11.12 10.73
N LEU A 18 -7.12 10.55 9.52
CA LEU A 18 -5.97 10.23 8.69
C LEU A 18 -5.25 11.47 8.17
N GLU A 19 -6.00 12.50 7.77
CA GLU A 19 -5.46 13.79 7.34
C GLU A 19 -4.70 14.48 8.48
N ARG A 20 -5.27 14.47 9.69
CA ARG A 20 -4.60 15.02 10.86
C ARG A 20 -3.30 14.29 11.16
N TRP A 21 -3.31 12.96 11.17
CA TRP A 21 -2.11 12.17 11.42
C TRP A 21 -1.04 12.40 10.35
N ALA A 22 -1.43 12.48 9.08
CA ALA A 22 -0.49 12.80 8.01
C ALA A 22 0.14 14.19 8.20
N ALA A 23 -0.65 15.19 8.60
CA ALA A 23 -0.16 16.53 8.89
C ALA A 23 0.81 16.56 10.08
N ASP A 24 0.50 15.83 11.15
CA ASP A 24 1.36 15.74 12.34
C ASP A 24 2.74 15.11 12.00
N GLU A 25 2.81 14.23 10.99
CA GLU A 25 4.05 13.62 10.48
C GLU A 25 4.65 14.34 9.25
N PHE A 26 4.17 15.54 8.90
CA PHE A 26 4.59 16.30 7.71
C PHE A 26 4.54 15.48 6.41
N ARG A 27 3.50 14.68 6.25
CA ARG A 27 3.27 13.79 5.10
C ARG A 27 1.98 14.14 4.36
N SER A 28 1.92 13.78 3.08
CA SER A 28 0.65 13.76 2.35
C SER A 28 -0.24 12.60 2.80
N VAL A 29 -1.54 12.78 2.69
CA VAL A 29 -2.54 11.72 2.99
C VAL A 29 -2.26 10.45 2.19
N ASN A 30 -1.97 10.57 0.88
CA ASN A 30 -1.60 9.40 0.06
C ASN A 30 -0.32 8.72 0.55
N GLY A 31 0.70 9.49 0.95
CA GLY A 31 1.91 8.93 1.54
C GLY A 31 1.64 8.18 2.85
N GLN A 32 0.68 8.66 3.64
CA GLN A 32 0.28 8.01 4.89
C GLN A 32 -0.45 6.69 4.61
N ILE A 33 -1.38 6.69 3.65
CA ILE A 33 -2.08 5.48 3.18
C ILE A 33 -1.08 4.44 2.67
N GLU A 34 -0.11 4.84 1.85
CA GLU A 34 0.92 3.93 1.33
C GLU A 34 1.74 3.28 2.46
N MET A 35 2.16 4.08 3.45
CA MET A 35 2.92 3.59 4.60
C MET A 35 2.10 2.62 5.47
N LEU A 36 0.84 2.98 5.74
CA LEU A 36 -0.07 2.15 6.51
C LEU A 36 -0.34 0.79 5.86
N ILE A 37 -0.60 0.79 4.55
CA ILE A 37 -0.79 -0.44 3.78
C ILE A 37 0.50 -1.27 3.80
N ASP A 38 1.66 -0.66 3.58
CA ASP A 38 2.93 -1.37 3.60
C ASP A 38 3.20 -2.04 4.95
N LYS A 39 2.97 -1.29 6.04
CA LYS A 39 3.11 -1.78 7.40
C LYS A 39 2.11 -2.89 7.69
N ALA A 40 0.83 -2.71 7.39
CA ALA A 40 -0.20 -3.72 7.61
C ALA A 40 0.08 -5.01 6.82
N LEU A 41 0.59 -4.91 5.59
CA LEU A 41 1.00 -6.07 4.79
C LEU A 41 2.21 -6.79 5.39
N LYS A 42 3.20 -6.06 5.92
CA LYS A 42 4.35 -6.66 6.64
C LYS A 42 3.90 -7.37 7.90
N ASP A 43 3.11 -6.69 8.73
CA ASP A 43 2.64 -7.19 10.03
C ASP A 43 1.76 -8.44 9.83
N ALA A 44 0.98 -8.48 8.74
CA ALA A 44 0.18 -9.65 8.38
C ALA A 44 0.98 -10.77 7.66
N GLY A 45 2.30 -10.62 7.45
CA GLY A 45 3.12 -11.57 6.69
C GLY A 45 2.74 -11.69 5.20
N ARG A 46 2.02 -10.70 4.66
CA ARG A 46 1.49 -10.68 3.28
C ARG A 46 2.33 -9.85 2.32
N LYS A 47 3.29 -9.08 2.84
CA LYS A 47 4.28 -8.42 1.99
C LYS A 47 5.25 -9.47 1.46
N LYS A 48 4.89 -10.08 0.32
CA LYS A 48 5.85 -10.88 -0.45
C LYS A 48 7.00 -9.96 -0.84
N GLU A 49 8.24 -10.40 -0.61
CA GLU A 49 9.40 -9.77 -1.24
C GLU A 49 9.11 -9.59 -2.73
N PRO A 50 9.60 -8.50 -3.36
CA PRO A 50 9.38 -8.31 -4.79
C PRO A 50 9.86 -9.58 -5.48
N ILE A 51 8.89 -10.37 -5.96
CA ILE A 51 9.15 -11.47 -6.87
C ILE A 51 9.67 -10.73 -8.09
N ALA A 52 10.98 -10.56 -8.19
CA ALA A 52 11.64 -10.24 -9.44
C ALA A 52 11.15 -11.33 -10.39
N LEU A 53 10.18 -10.95 -11.22
CA LEU A 53 9.54 -11.70 -12.29
C LEU A 53 10.05 -13.14 -12.35
N SER A 54 9.49 -14.06 -11.55
CA SER A 54 9.71 -15.47 -11.81
C SER A 54 8.89 -15.80 -13.05
N ASN A 55 9.40 -15.41 -14.21
CA ASN A 55 9.11 -16.02 -15.49
C ASN A 55 9.56 -17.48 -15.39
N LYS A 56 8.78 -18.30 -14.67
CA LYS A 56 8.80 -19.75 -14.87
C LYS A 56 8.01 -20.01 -16.15
N GLN A 57 8.64 -19.72 -17.29
CA GLN A 57 8.32 -20.41 -18.54
C GLN A 57 8.51 -21.90 -18.23
N LYS A 58 7.40 -22.63 -18.07
CA LYS A 58 7.42 -24.08 -17.92
C LYS A 58 8.04 -24.68 -19.19
N PRO A 59 8.97 -25.65 -19.10
CA PRO A 59 9.37 -26.41 -20.27
C PRO A 59 8.18 -27.27 -20.67
N LYS A 60 7.69 -27.14 -21.90
CA LYS A 60 6.82 -28.15 -22.49
C LYS A 60 7.70 -29.09 -23.32
N LYS A 61 7.61 -30.36 -22.92
CA LYS A 61 8.11 -31.55 -23.60
C LYS A 61 7.76 -31.56 -25.08
#